data_AF-A0A382KIF6-F1
#
_entry.id   AF-A0A382KIF6-F1
#
_cell.length_a   1.000
_cell.length_b   1.000
_cell.length_c   1.000
_cell.angle_alpha   90.00
_cell.angle_beta   90.00
_cell.angle_gamma   90.00
#
_symmetry.space_group_name_H-M   'P 1'
#
loop_
_entity.id
_entity.type
_entity.pdbx_description
1 polymer ?
#
loop_
_entity_poly.entity_id
_entity_poly.type
_entity_poly.pdbx_seq_one_letter_code
_entity_poly.pdbx_strand_id
1 'polypeptide(L)'
;MSSRKPATLWTFLALLLFLAGPVVANVITSPSDDRSYVAYQLENGLQVLLISDPHTDKAAAALDVRVGSGSDPEERLGLAHLLEHMLFLGTEQYPEAGEYQAFIQQHGGSDNAYTMPDHTNYYFDIQPQ
;
A
#
# COMPACT_ATOMS: atom_id res chain seq x y z
N MET A 1 45.51 -2.55 -42.40
CA MET A 1 45.46 -1.49 -41.37
C MET A 1 44.25 -1.75 -40.48
N SER A 2 44.51 -2.07 -39.22
CA SER A 2 43.53 -2.51 -38.21
C SER A 2 42.77 -1.30 -37.66
N SER A 3 41.43 -1.31 -37.79
CA SER A 3 40.54 -0.34 -37.14
C SER A 3 39.96 -0.98 -35.88
N ARG A 4 40.48 -0.57 -34.72
CA ARG A 4 39.94 -0.95 -33.41
C ARG A 4 38.70 -0.10 -33.14
N LYS A 5 37.53 -0.72 -33.01
CA LYS A 5 36.32 -0.05 -32.51
C LYS A 5 36.49 0.23 -31.00
N PRO A 6 36.10 1.41 -30.48
CA PRO A 6 36.29 1.74 -29.07
C PRO A 6 35.23 1.01 -28.22
N ALA A 7 35.67 0.06 -27.41
CA ALA A 7 34.86 -0.69 -26.45
C ALA A 7 34.53 0.12 -25.16
N THR A 8 34.65 1.45 -25.19
CA THR A 8 34.61 2.30 -23.99
C THR A 8 33.30 3.06 -23.79
N LEU A 9 32.36 3.01 -24.74
CA LEU A 9 31.12 3.80 -24.65
C LEU A 9 29.96 3.06 -23.96
N TRP A 10 30.00 1.73 -23.89
CA TRP A 10 28.92 0.92 -23.28
C TRP A 10 29.08 0.76 -21.76
N THR A 11 30.30 0.92 -21.24
CA THR A 11 30.58 0.79 -19.79
C THR A 11 30.12 1.98 -18.95
N PHE A 12 29.91 3.16 -19.55
CA PHE A 12 29.44 4.35 -18.83
C PHE A 12 27.92 4.41 -18.64
N LEU A 13 27.13 3.78 -19.52
CA LEU A 13 25.66 3.82 -19.43
C LEU A 13 25.11 2.83 -18.38
N ALA A 14 25.84 1.76 -18.09
CA ALA A 14 25.43 0.76 -17.10
C ALA A 14 25.58 1.23 -15.64
N LEU A 15 26.40 2.25 -15.37
CA LEU A 15 26.67 2.72 -14.00
C LEU A 15 25.59 3.69 -13.47
N LEU A 16 24.83 4.35 -14.35
CA LEU A 16 23.75 5.27 -13.99
C LEU A 16 22.43 4.56 -13.63
N LEU A 17 22.28 3.29 -14.00
CA LEU A 17 21.09 2.47 -13.69
C LEU A 17 21.14 1.81 -12.30
N PHE A 18 22.28 1.86 -11.60
CA PHE A 18 22.46 1.22 -10.28
C PHE A 18 22.36 2.18 -9.08
N LEU A 19 22.10 3.48 -9.30
CA LEU A 19 22.03 4.49 -8.23
C LEU A 19 20.61 4.89 -7.82
N ALA A 20 19.57 4.30 -8.41
CA ALA A 20 18.20 4.51 -7.97
C ALA A 20 17.90 3.61 -6.76
N GLY A 21 18.46 3.96 -5.60
CA GLY A 21 18.00 3.40 -4.32
C GLY A 21 16.55 3.82 -4.05
N PRO A 22 15.87 3.16 -3.09
CA PRO A 22 14.50 3.52 -2.74
C PRO A 22 14.41 5.01 -2.40
N VAL A 23 13.48 5.70 -3.06
CA VAL A 23 13.21 7.11 -2.78
C VAL A 23 12.53 7.18 -1.42
N VAL A 24 13.30 7.58 -0.40
CA VAL A 24 12.77 7.90 0.93
C VAL A 24 12.36 9.36 0.93
N ALA A 25 11.08 9.64 1.16
CA ALA A 25 10.56 10.99 1.25
C ALA A 25 10.70 11.51 2.68
N ASN A 26 11.01 12.81 2.83
CA ASN A 26 11.02 13.47 4.13
C ASN A 26 9.58 13.77 4.57
N VAL A 27 9.18 13.25 5.73
CA VAL A 27 7.83 13.44 6.30
C VAL A 27 7.87 14.64 7.24
N ILE A 28 7.11 15.69 6.91
CA ILE A 28 6.97 16.87 7.76
C ILE A 28 5.90 16.59 8.81
N THR A 29 6.27 16.70 10.09
CA THR A 29 5.40 16.46 11.24
C THR A 29 5.25 17.69 12.13
N SER A 30 4.29 17.66 13.05
CA SER A 30 4.17 18.68 14.10
C SER A 30 5.31 18.57 15.11
N PRO A 31 5.84 19.68 15.66
CA PRO A 31 6.85 19.63 16.73
C PRO A 31 6.40 18.92 18.01
N SER A 32 5.10 18.75 18.22
CA SER A 32 4.53 18.05 19.38
C SER A 32 4.20 16.58 19.10
N ASP A 33 4.48 16.09 17.87
CA ASP A 33 4.27 14.70 17.48
C ASP A 33 5.54 13.90 17.79
N ASP A 34 5.43 12.91 18.68
CA ASP A 34 6.53 12.08 19.16
C ASP A 34 6.67 10.75 18.38
N ARG A 35 5.81 10.51 17.40
CA ARG A 35 5.85 9.29 16.56
C ARG A 35 6.95 9.38 15.51
N SER A 36 7.45 8.23 15.10
CA SER A 36 8.47 8.12 14.05
C SER A 36 7.83 7.74 12.71
N TYR A 37 8.25 8.40 11.63
CA TYR A 37 7.66 8.25 10.30
C TYR A 37 8.71 7.84 9.26
N VAL A 38 8.33 6.92 8.37
CA VAL A 38 9.11 6.58 7.18
C VAL A 38 8.19 6.51 5.97
N ALA A 39 8.44 7.35 4.97
CA ALA A 39 7.74 7.31 3.69
C ALA A 39 8.68 6.78 2.60
N TYR A 40 8.23 5.75 1.86
CA TYR A 40 9.00 5.16 0.78
C TYR A 40 8.10 4.51 -0.28
N GLN A 41 8.68 4.21 -1.44
CA GLN A 41 8.02 3.51 -2.53
C GLN A 41 8.60 2.10 -2.68
N LEU A 42 7.72 1.10 -2.76
CA LEU A 42 8.09 -0.29 -3.07
C LEU A 42 8.48 -0.43 -4.55
N GLU A 43 9.18 -1.51 -4.90
CA GLU A 43 9.58 -1.80 -6.28
C GLU A 43 8.38 -1.93 -7.25
N ASN A 44 7.22 -2.35 -6.74
CA ASN A 44 5.97 -2.42 -7.50
C ASN A 44 5.25 -1.06 -7.65
N GLY A 45 5.84 0.02 -7.13
CA GLY A 45 5.31 1.38 -7.21
C GLY A 45 4.37 1.78 -6.07
N LEU A 46 4.01 0.86 -5.15
CA LEU A 46 3.15 1.18 -4.00
C LEU A 46 3.85 2.18 -3.07
N GLN A 47 3.12 3.25 -2.73
CA GLN A 47 3.58 4.25 -1.77
C GLN A 47 3.20 3.80 -0.36
N VAL A 48 4.16 3.82 0.56
CA VAL A 48 4.00 3.34 1.93
C VAL A 48 4.40 4.44 2.90
N LEU A 49 3.55 4.68 3.89
CA LEU A 49 3.87 5.47 5.07
C LEU A 49 3.84 4.55 6.29
N LEU A 50 4.99 4.34 6.92
CA LEU A 50 5.10 3.65 8.19
C LEU A 50 5.08 4.67 9.32
N ILE A 51 4.31 4.36 10.36
CA ILE A 51 4.19 5.16 11.58
C ILE A 51 4.53 4.22 12.74
N SER A 52 5.58 4.56 13.48
CA SER A 52 5.96 3.85 14.70
C SER A 52 5.57 4.69 15.91
N ASP A 53 4.66 4.13 16.69
CA ASP A 53 4.19 4.68 17.96
C ASP A 53 4.35 3.59 19.04
N PRO A 54 5.40 3.62 19.87
CA PRO A 54 5.60 2.65 20.94
C PRO A 54 4.57 2.73 22.07
N HIS A 55 3.72 3.76 22.10
CA HIS A 55 2.74 4.00 23.14
C HIS A 55 1.31 3.68 22.71
N THR A 56 1.12 3.20 21.48
CA THR A 56 -0.22 2.89 20.96
C THR A 56 -0.83 1.66 21.62
N ASP A 57 -2.12 1.75 21.98
CA ASP A 57 -2.92 0.62 22.46
C ASP A 57 -3.42 -0.28 21.33
N LYS A 58 -3.30 0.18 20.07
CA LYS A 58 -3.72 -0.54 18.85
C LYS A 58 -2.75 -0.32 17.68
N ALA A 59 -2.42 -1.39 16.99
CA ALA A 59 -1.81 -1.32 15.67
C ALA A 59 -2.92 -1.17 14.61
N ALA A 60 -2.63 -0.48 13.51
CA ALA A 60 -3.59 -0.27 12.43
C ALA A 60 -2.90 -0.27 11.06
N ALA A 61 -3.65 -0.61 10.03
CA ALA A 61 -3.23 -0.47 8.65
C ALA A 61 -4.40 -0.02 7.78
N ALA A 62 -4.08 0.68 6.70
CA ALA A 62 -5.03 1.08 5.68
C ALA A 62 -4.40 0.96 4.28
N LEU A 63 -5.20 0.61 3.28
CA LEU A 63 -4.81 0.54 1.89
C LEU A 63 -5.83 1.28 1.04
N ASP A 64 -5.34 2.22 0.24
CA ASP A 64 -6.13 3.00 -0.69
C ASP A 64 -5.86 2.57 -2.14
N VAL A 65 -6.91 2.22 -2.86
CA VAL A 65 -6.85 1.97 -4.29
C VAL A 65 -7.45 3.18 -4.98
N ARG A 66 -6.65 3.86 -5.81
CA ARG A 66 -7.06 5.06 -6.56
C ARG A 66 -7.94 4.74 -7.78
N VAL A 67 -8.98 3.96 -7.55
CA VAL A 67 -10.08 3.59 -8.44
C VAL A 67 -11.32 3.45 -7.57
N GLY A 68 -12.43 4.05 -7.99
CA GLY A 68 -13.68 4.04 -7.25
C GLY A 68 -14.89 3.91 -8.17
N SER A 69 -16.09 4.24 -7.67
CA SER A 69 -17.35 4.09 -8.42
C SER A 69 -17.46 4.97 -9.68
N GLY A 70 -16.66 6.03 -9.78
CA GLY A 70 -16.54 6.83 -11.00
C GLY A 70 -15.87 6.08 -12.16
N SER A 71 -15.27 4.92 -11.88
CA SER A 71 -14.72 3.98 -12.87
C SER A 71 -15.62 2.76 -13.11
N ASP A 72 -16.84 2.75 -12.55
CA ASP A 72 -17.80 1.68 -12.82
C ASP A 72 -18.12 1.64 -14.32
N PRO A 73 -18.18 0.44 -14.94
CA PRO A 73 -18.70 0.30 -16.30
C PRO A 73 -20.14 0.83 -16.37
N GLU A 74 -20.51 1.48 -17.47
CA GLU A 74 -21.85 2.07 -17.64
C GLU A 74 -22.96 1.01 -17.48
N GLU A 75 -22.68 -0.22 -17.89
CA GLU A 75 -23.58 -1.37 -17.80
C GLU A 75 -23.56 -2.08 -16.43
N ARG A 76 -22.69 -1.66 -15.49
CA ARG A 76 -22.49 -2.26 -14.16
C ARG A 76 -22.22 -1.21 -13.08
N LEU A 77 -23.15 -0.27 -12.90
CA LEU A 77 -23.09 0.69 -11.79
C LEU A 77 -23.09 -0.02 -10.43
N GLY A 78 -22.24 0.46 -9.53
CA GLY A 78 -22.02 -0.11 -8.19
C GLY A 78 -21.01 -1.25 -8.16
N LEU A 79 -20.30 -1.55 -9.25
CA LEU A 79 -19.36 -2.68 -9.32
C LEU A 79 -18.16 -2.48 -8.39
N ALA A 80 -17.58 -1.28 -8.31
CA ALA A 80 -16.47 -1.00 -7.40
C ALA A 80 -16.88 -1.22 -5.93
N HIS A 81 -18.06 -0.72 -5.55
CA HIS A 81 -18.60 -0.92 -4.21
C HIS A 81 -18.95 -2.40 -3.97
N LEU A 82 -19.52 -3.12 -4.95
CA LEU A 82 -19.74 -4.55 -4.80
C LEU A 82 -18.41 -5.30 -4.59
N LEU A 83 -17.38 -4.98 -5.38
CA LEU A 83 -16.06 -5.60 -5.26
C LEU A 83 -15.45 -5.37 -3.87
N GLU A 84 -15.61 -4.17 -3.30
CA GLU A 84 -15.22 -3.86 -1.93
C GLU A 84 -15.81 -4.87 -0.93
N HIS A 85 -17.13 -5.12 -0.96
CA HIS A 85 -17.78 -6.12 -0.11
C HIS A 85 -17.22 -7.53 -0.35
N MET A 86 -16.97 -7.90 -1.61
CA MET A 86 -16.51 -9.25 -1.95
C MET A 86 -15.11 -9.57 -1.41
N LEU A 87 -14.23 -8.57 -1.23
CA LEU A 87 -12.88 -8.79 -0.70
C LEU A 87 -12.87 -9.22 0.78
N PHE A 88 -13.99 -9.03 1.50
CA PHE A 88 -14.16 -9.51 2.88
C PHE A 88 -14.66 -10.97 2.96
N LEU A 89 -14.91 -11.64 1.83
CA LEU A 89 -15.54 -12.96 1.77
C LEU A 89 -14.56 -14.10 1.47
N GLY A 90 -13.26 -13.85 1.59
CA GLY A 90 -12.21 -14.86 1.48
C GLY A 90 -11.22 -14.61 0.35
N THR A 91 -10.04 -15.20 0.50
CA THR A 91 -8.92 -15.15 -0.44
C THR A 91 -8.39 -16.55 -0.69
N GLU A 92 -7.44 -16.71 -1.62
CA GLU A 92 -6.82 -18.02 -1.87
C GLU A 92 -6.11 -18.58 -0.61
N GLN A 93 -5.49 -17.72 0.20
CA GLN A 93 -4.77 -18.12 1.41
C GLN A 93 -5.70 -18.30 2.62
N TYR A 94 -6.79 -17.53 2.67
CA TYR A 94 -7.80 -17.54 3.75
C TYR A 94 -9.20 -17.65 3.13
N PRO A 95 -9.62 -18.85 2.70
CA PRO A 95 -10.82 -19.03 1.86
C PRO A 95 -12.13 -19.00 2.64
N GLU A 96 -12.10 -19.08 3.97
CA GLU A 96 -13.31 -19.08 4.78
C GLU A 96 -13.90 -17.67 4.90
N ALA A 97 -15.11 -17.49 4.39
CA ALA A 97 -15.81 -16.21 4.47
C ALA A 97 -16.03 -15.82 5.94
N GLY A 98 -15.64 -14.59 6.30
CA GLY A 98 -15.73 -14.09 7.67
C GLY A 98 -14.52 -14.40 8.55
N GLU A 99 -13.53 -15.19 8.08
CA GLU A 99 -12.33 -15.51 8.87
C GLU A 99 -11.51 -14.25 9.21
N TYR A 100 -11.37 -13.34 8.24
CA TYR A 100 -10.67 -12.06 8.42
C TYR A 100 -11.30 -11.21 9.54
N GLN A 101 -12.62 -11.01 9.51
CA GLN A 101 -13.34 -10.24 10.52
C GLN A 101 -13.33 -10.95 11.88
N ALA A 102 -13.49 -12.26 11.89
CA ALA A 102 -13.43 -13.06 13.12
C ALA A 102 -12.05 -12.92 13.79
N PHE A 103 -10.97 -13.00 13.01
CA PHE A 103 -9.61 -12.80 13.50
C PHE A 103 -9.45 -11.41 14.13
N ILE A 104 -9.85 -10.35 13.43
CA ILE A 104 -9.72 -8.96 13.92
C ILE A 104 -10.50 -8.77 15.22
N GLN A 105 -11.75 -9.23 15.28
CA GLN A 105 -12.59 -9.13 16.47
C GLN A 105 -12.00 -9.90 17.67
N GLN A 106 -11.46 -11.11 17.44
CA GLN A 106 -10.80 -11.89 18.49
C GLN A 106 -9.56 -11.21 19.07
N HIS A 107 -8.93 -10.31 18.30
CA HIS A 107 -7.77 -9.52 18.72
C HIS A 107 -8.14 -8.08 19.12
N GLY A 108 -9.39 -7.86 19.56
CA GLY A 108 -9.85 -6.56 20.08
C GLY A 108 -9.93 -5.46 19.03
N GLY A 109 -9.92 -5.84 17.76
CA GLY A 109 -9.88 -4.96 16.60
C GLY A 109 -11.24 -4.69 15.97
N SER A 110 -11.22 -3.85 14.95
CA SER A 110 -12.34 -3.63 14.03
C SER A 110 -11.83 -3.33 12.61
N ASP A 111 -12.64 -3.67 11.62
CA ASP A 111 -12.35 -3.44 10.20
C ASP A 111 -13.51 -2.72 9.51
N ASN A 112 -13.20 -2.01 8.42
CA ASN A 112 -14.20 -1.45 7.53
C ASN A 112 -13.57 -1.09 6.17
N ALA A 113 -14.42 -0.67 5.24
CA ALA A 113 -14.03 -0.09 3.97
C ALA A 113 -15.07 0.94 3.50
N TYR A 114 -14.70 1.71 2.48
CA TYR A 114 -15.66 2.54 1.76
C TYR A 114 -15.22 2.77 0.31
N THR A 115 -16.20 2.97 -0.57
CA THR A 115 -16.00 3.30 -1.99
C THR A 115 -16.50 4.70 -2.31
N MET A 116 -15.57 5.57 -2.72
CA MET A 116 -15.82 6.90 -3.25
C MET A 116 -15.76 6.90 -4.78
N PRO A 117 -16.10 7.99 -5.48
CA PRO A 117 -15.99 8.05 -6.94
C PRO A 117 -14.57 7.81 -7.48
N ASP A 118 -13.55 8.24 -6.75
CA ASP A 118 -12.15 8.26 -7.21
C ASP A 118 -11.23 7.25 -6.49
N HIS A 119 -11.70 6.64 -5.40
CA HIS A 119 -10.93 5.64 -4.64
C HIS A 119 -11.81 4.68 -3.85
N THR A 120 -11.23 3.55 -3.48
CA THR A 120 -11.78 2.61 -2.50
C THR A 120 -10.72 2.38 -1.42
N ASN A 121 -11.11 2.55 -0.16
CA ASN A 121 -10.21 2.46 0.99
C ASN A 121 -10.62 1.28 1.89
N TYR A 122 -9.64 0.52 2.37
CA TYR A 122 -9.81 -0.60 3.31
C TYR A 122 -8.92 -0.36 4.52
N TYR A 123 -9.43 -0.58 5.72
CA TYR A 123 -8.66 -0.35 6.94
C TYR A 123 -9.11 -1.23 8.09
N PHE A 124 -8.18 -1.47 9.02
CA PHE A 124 -8.45 -2.18 10.27
C PHE A 124 -7.54 -1.70 11.39
N ASP A 125 -7.94 -2.01 12.63
CA ASP A 125 -7.09 -1.97 13.81
C ASP A 125 -7.12 -3.31 14.56
N ILE A 126 -6.07 -3.59 15.35
CA ILE A 126 -5.96 -4.75 16.24
C ILE A 126 -5.14 -4.37 17.49
N GLN A 127 -5.25 -5.15 18.55
CA GLN A 127 -4.31 -5.05 19.68
C GLN A 127 -2.87 -5.39 19.22
N PRO A 128 -1.85 -4.60 19.58
CA PRO A 128 -0.46 -4.92 19.31
C PRO A 128 -0.05 -6.11 20.19
N GLN A 129 0.73 -7.04 19.63
CA GLN A 129 1.29 -8.18 20.37
C GLN A 129 2.54 -7.79 21.15
#